data_AF-A0A6A5W285-F1
#
_entry.id   AF-A0A6A5W285-F1
#
_cell.length_a   1.000
_cell.length_b   1.000
_cell.length_c   1.000
_cell.angle_alpha   90.00
_cell.angle_beta   90.00
_cell.angle_gamma   90.00
#
_symmetry.space_group_name_H-M   'P 1'
#
loop_
_entity.id
_entity.type
_entity.pdbx_description
1 polymer ?
#
loop_
_entity_poly.entity_id
_entity_poly.type
_entity_poly.pdbx_seq_one_letter_code
_entity_poly.pdbx_strand_id
1 'polypeptide(L)'
;MSEIKPFDPSVPQDEVDRLFRKLKDTRLPQIPVVPDADDDYGQFLNDFSWPDAQKQISKWYHYTTEIENLKVYFIHEKARPSGSDQPSFDLVVPSLPGSCWSQGAPRGWTLQDTARIYDVLMKRLGYKTYVAQAGDWGHWVVRELGSGRYDACKAVHTNRSTTILLAFMMFIGEEYQELADPNLKTATLENKQFNHDVCTMLPLYFFTPPPIITSMLCYYNNARHEVYTKFNAKEKNLIRVPLGVSTFPYDAFPVPEKGAETTTTNLQFFKEQDHGGHFACMECPKEMVNDIREFFPRFYKP
;
A
#
# COMPACT_ATOMS: atom_id res chain seq x y z
N MET A 1 4.67 20.79 19.47
CA MET A 1 4.23 19.79 18.48
C MET A 1 4.29 20.44 17.11
N SER A 2 4.88 19.77 16.12
CA SER A 2 4.90 20.24 14.73
C SER A 2 3.49 20.22 14.14
N GLU A 3 3.20 21.23 13.33
CA GLU A 3 1.88 21.46 12.72
C GLU A 3 1.61 20.46 11.58
N ILE A 4 0.33 20.16 11.33
CA ILE A 4 -0.13 19.48 10.11
C ILE A 4 -0.34 20.55 9.04
N LYS A 5 0.29 20.38 7.88
CA LYS A 5 0.30 21.38 6.81
C LYS A 5 -0.36 20.81 5.56
N PRO A 6 -1.30 21.53 4.93
CA PRO A 6 -1.76 21.19 3.58
C PRO A 6 -0.57 21.04 2.62
N PHE A 7 -0.70 20.13 1.66
CA PHE A 7 0.33 19.82 0.68
C PHE A 7 -0.27 19.88 -0.72
N ASP A 8 0.44 20.49 -1.66
CA ASP A 8 0.09 20.44 -3.08
C ASP A 8 0.90 19.31 -3.73
N PRO A 9 0.25 18.23 -4.22
CA PRO A 9 0.94 17.13 -4.88
C PRO A 9 1.29 17.42 -6.35
N SER A 10 1.05 18.63 -6.85
CA SER A 10 1.33 18.99 -8.24
C SER A 10 2.81 18.83 -8.58
N VAL A 11 3.06 18.23 -9.75
CA VAL A 11 4.38 18.10 -10.34
C VAL A 11 4.55 19.21 -11.39
N PRO A 12 5.68 19.95 -11.36
CA PRO A 12 5.97 20.97 -12.37
C PRO A 12 5.99 20.38 -13.80
N GLN A 13 5.38 21.10 -14.75
CA GLN A 13 5.25 20.61 -16.14
C GLN A 13 6.60 20.34 -16.80
N ASP A 14 7.64 21.10 -16.48
CA ASP A 14 9.00 20.90 -17.00
C ASP A 14 9.64 19.58 -16.55
N GLU A 15 9.32 19.11 -15.34
CA GLU A 15 9.73 17.80 -14.84
C GLU A 15 8.99 16.67 -15.57
N VAL A 16 7.69 16.86 -15.83
CA VAL A 16 6.88 15.95 -16.65
C VAL A 16 7.48 15.84 -18.06
N ASP A 17 7.71 16.98 -18.72
CA ASP A 17 8.31 17.03 -20.05
C ASP A 17 9.71 16.41 -20.07
N ARG A 18 10.48 16.55 -18.99
CA ARG A 18 11.78 15.89 -18.83
C ARG A 18 11.65 14.37 -18.76
N LEU A 19 10.67 13.82 -18.04
CA LEU A 19 10.43 12.38 -18.02
C LEU A 19 10.04 11.85 -19.41
N PHE A 20 9.07 12.48 -20.08
CA PHE A 20 8.62 12.01 -21.40
C PHE A 20 9.72 12.11 -22.46
N ARG A 21 10.61 13.11 -22.39
CA ARG A 21 11.82 13.15 -23.24
C ARG A 21 12.74 11.96 -22.99
N LYS A 22 12.94 11.56 -21.73
CA LYS A 22 13.77 10.38 -21.38
C LYS A 22 13.14 9.09 -21.89
N LEU A 23 11.83 8.94 -21.73
CA LEU A 23 11.10 7.77 -22.25
C LEU A 23 11.23 7.69 -23.78
N LYS A 24 11.05 8.82 -24.48
CA LYS A 24 11.20 8.89 -25.94
C LYS A 24 12.63 8.57 -26.43
N ASP A 25 13.65 8.93 -25.66
CA ASP A 25 15.06 8.66 -25.98
C ASP A 25 15.53 7.27 -25.51
N THR A 26 14.63 6.45 -24.95
CA THR A 26 14.97 5.11 -24.46
C THR A 26 15.22 4.17 -25.64
N ARG A 27 16.35 3.45 -25.63
CA ARG A 27 16.66 2.44 -26.64
C ARG A 27 15.84 1.19 -26.39
N LEU A 28 14.94 0.86 -27.31
CA LEU A 28 14.15 -0.36 -27.28
C LEU A 28 14.83 -1.47 -28.10
N PRO A 29 14.59 -2.76 -27.77
CA PRO A 29 15.01 -3.87 -28.61
C PRO A 29 14.55 -3.67 -30.06
N GLN A 30 15.47 -3.84 -31.01
CA GLN A 30 15.19 -3.71 -32.45
C GLN A 30 14.87 -5.07 -33.11
N ILE A 31 15.03 -6.14 -32.35
CA ILE A 31 14.72 -7.52 -32.71
C ILE A 31 14.01 -8.17 -31.53
N PRO A 32 13.20 -9.22 -31.76
CA PRO A 32 12.60 -9.98 -30.67
C PRO A 32 13.65 -10.45 -29.68
N VAL A 33 13.42 -10.20 -28.39
CA VAL A 33 14.35 -10.58 -27.32
C VAL A 33 14.46 -12.10 -27.17
N VAL A 34 13.39 -12.82 -27.50
CA VAL A 34 13.33 -14.28 -27.68
C VAL A 34 12.36 -14.61 -28.82
N PRO A 35 12.41 -15.82 -29.42
CA PRO A 35 11.41 -16.25 -30.39
C PRO A 35 9.99 -16.08 -29.84
N ASP A 36 9.08 -15.58 -30.66
CA ASP A 36 7.66 -15.34 -30.34
C ASP A 36 7.40 -14.31 -29.23
N ALA A 37 8.42 -13.54 -28.80
CA ALA A 37 8.20 -12.38 -27.94
C ALA A 37 7.48 -11.25 -28.68
N ASP A 38 6.57 -10.58 -27.98
CA ASP A 38 5.93 -9.35 -28.44
C ASP A 38 6.97 -8.23 -28.68
N ASP A 39 6.63 -7.29 -29.56
CA ASP A 39 7.40 -6.08 -29.85
C ASP A 39 6.81 -4.82 -29.20
N ASP A 40 5.74 -4.94 -28.42
CA ASP A 40 5.19 -3.85 -27.60
C ASP A 40 6.05 -3.56 -26.35
N TYR A 41 7.05 -2.69 -26.52
CA TYR A 41 7.89 -2.18 -25.43
C TYR A 41 7.45 -0.78 -24.94
N GLY A 42 6.15 -0.52 -24.82
CA GLY A 42 5.65 0.70 -24.19
C GLY A 42 4.67 1.52 -25.02
N GLN A 43 3.97 0.90 -25.97
CA GLN A 43 2.91 1.58 -26.74
C GLN A 43 1.80 2.11 -25.82
N PHE A 44 1.56 1.45 -24.69
CA PHE A 44 0.62 1.91 -23.65
C PHE A 44 0.95 3.31 -23.09
N LEU A 45 2.20 3.79 -23.21
CA LEU A 45 2.60 5.14 -22.80
C LEU A 45 2.10 6.23 -23.77
N ASN A 46 1.79 5.88 -25.03
CA ASN A 46 1.36 6.85 -26.03
C ASN A 46 0.00 7.46 -25.70
N ASP A 47 -0.86 6.68 -25.04
CA ASP A 47 -2.21 7.11 -24.63
C ASP A 47 -2.24 7.72 -23.21
N PHE A 48 -1.11 7.71 -22.50
CA PHE A 48 -1.05 8.18 -21.12
C PHE A 48 -0.93 9.71 -21.02
N SER A 49 -1.75 10.29 -20.16
CA SER A 49 -1.78 11.73 -19.87
C SER A 49 -1.46 11.99 -18.40
N TRP A 50 -0.25 12.52 -18.13
CA TRP A 50 0.11 12.93 -16.78
C TRP A 50 -0.80 14.03 -16.21
N PRO A 51 -1.21 15.07 -16.97
CA PRO A 51 -2.15 16.06 -16.44
C PRO A 51 -3.46 15.46 -15.94
N ASP A 52 -3.98 14.42 -16.61
CA ASP A 52 -5.19 13.72 -16.15
C ASP A 52 -4.92 12.91 -14.88
N ALA A 53 -3.80 12.19 -14.82
CA ALA A 53 -3.37 11.48 -13.61
C ALA A 53 -3.20 12.43 -12.41
N GLN A 54 -2.53 13.57 -12.62
CA GLN A 54 -2.37 14.61 -11.60
C GLN A 54 -3.72 15.16 -11.14
N LYS A 55 -4.66 15.40 -12.07
CA LYS A 55 -6.02 15.81 -11.71
C LYS A 55 -6.73 14.77 -10.85
N GLN A 56 -6.52 13.48 -11.06
CA GLN A 56 -7.08 12.42 -10.21
C GLN A 56 -6.45 12.42 -8.82
N ILE A 57 -5.12 12.54 -8.74
CA ILE A 57 -4.39 12.62 -7.47
C ILE A 57 -4.92 13.82 -6.65
N SER A 58 -4.96 15.02 -7.25
CA SER A 58 -5.35 16.26 -6.58
C SER A 58 -6.83 16.35 -6.17
N LYS A 59 -7.66 15.33 -6.42
CA LYS A 59 -9.05 15.28 -5.92
C LYS A 59 -9.11 15.08 -4.40
N TRP A 60 -8.05 14.54 -3.81
CA TRP A 60 -7.99 14.21 -2.41
C TRP A 60 -7.35 15.34 -1.59
N TYR A 61 -7.54 15.33 -0.27
CA TYR A 61 -6.88 16.29 0.62
C TYR A 61 -5.52 15.73 1.08
N HIS A 62 -4.46 16.41 0.64
CA HIS A 62 -3.08 16.01 0.91
C HIS A 62 -2.47 16.87 2.02
N TYR A 63 -1.69 16.21 2.87
CA TYR A 63 -1.05 16.86 4.00
C TYR A 63 0.36 16.34 4.22
N THR A 64 1.15 17.14 4.93
CA THR A 64 2.43 16.73 5.49
C THR A 64 2.52 17.13 6.95
N THR A 65 3.28 16.38 7.72
CA THR A 65 3.70 16.77 9.07
C THR A 65 5.08 16.22 9.35
N GLU A 66 5.75 16.72 10.39
CA GLU A 66 7.07 16.24 10.78
C GLU A 66 6.97 15.43 12.07
N ILE A 67 7.39 14.18 12.09
CA ILE A 67 7.42 13.33 13.29
C ILE A 67 8.85 12.85 13.46
N GLU A 68 9.48 13.20 14.59
CA GLU A 68 10.87 12.83 14.88
C GLU A 68 11.85 13.25 13.77
N ASN A 69 11.73 14.50 13.31
CA ASN A 69 12.52 15.07 12.21
C ASN A 69 12.36 14.35 10.86
N LEU A 70 11.31 13.54 10.70
CA LEU A 70 10.93 12.91 9.44
C LEU A 70 9.67 13.55 8.89
N LYS A 71 9.73 14.08 7.67
CA LYS A 71 8.56 14.55 6.95
C LYS A 71 7.71 13.36 6.48
N VAL A 72 6.48 13.27 7.00
CA VAL A 72 5.49 12.25 6.65
C VAL A 72 4.42 12.91 5.77
N TYR A 73 4.19 12.34 4.59
CA TYR A 73 3.08 12.69 3.71
C TYR A 73 1.91 11.73 3.92
N PHE A 74 0.69 12.25 3.84
CA PHE A 74 -0.52 11.45 3.92
C PHE A 74 -1.71 12.13 3.22
N ILE A 75 -2.65 11.31 2.76
CA ILE A 75 -4.00 11.76 2.40
C ILE A 75 -4.87 11.68 3.66
N HIS A 76 -5.75 12.66 3.87
CA HIS A 76 -6.73 12.64 4.94
C HIS A 76 -8.11 13.04 4.45
N GLU A 77 -8.98 12.05 4.28
CA GLU A 77 -10.37 12.24 3.90
C GLU A 77 -11.29 12.08 5.09
N LYS A 78 -12.08 13.11 5.36
CA LYS A 78 -13.13 13.05 6.38
C LYS A 78 -14.37 12.37 5.80
N ALA A 79 -14.99 11.49 6.58
CA ALA A 79 -16.25 10.87 6.21
C ALA A 79 -17.32 11.94 5.91
N ARG A 80 -18.09 11.72 4.85
CA ARG A 80 -19.28 12.52 4.51
C ARG A 80 -20.50 11.59 4.46
N PRO A 81 -21.09 11.23 5.61
CA PRO A 81 -22.21 10.30 5.65
C PRO A 81 -23.38 10.87 4.86
N SER A 82 -23.87 10.14 3.85
CA SER A 82 -24.96 10.56 2.98
C SER A 82 -26.32 9.97 3.35
N GLY A 83 -26.52 9.58 4.62
CA GLY A 83 -27.75 8.93 5.10
C GLY A 83 -27.85 7.43 4.80
N SER A 84 -26.73 6.78 4.46
CA SER A 84 -26.62 5.32 4.39
C SER A 84 -26.54 4.71 5.79
N ASP A 85 -27.23 3.58 6.02
CA ASP A 85 -27.09 2.78 7.26
C ASP A 85 -25.71 2.09 7.37
N GLN A 86 -24.87 2.20 6.33
CA GLN A 86 -23.53 1.62 6.35
C GLN A 86 -22.53 2.47 7.13
N PRO A 87 -21.62 1.83 7.88
CA PRO A 87 -20.50 2.50 8.54
C PRO A 87 -19.68 3.35 7.57
N SER A 88 -19.33 4.56 8.03
CA SER A 88 -18.46 5.51 7.33
C SER A 88 -17.22 5.80 8.18
N PHE A 89 -16.07 5.97 7.53
CA PHE A 89 -14.78 6.15 8.20
C PHE A 89 -14.10 7.42 7.69
N ASP A 90 -13.44 8.14 8.60
CA ASP A 90 -12.36 9.02 8.19
C ASP A 90 -11.20 8.14 7.69
N LEU A 91 -10.60 8.48 6.56
CA LEU A 91 -9.49 7.75 5.97
C LEU A 91 -8.21 8.55 6.10
N VAL A 92 -7.19 7.96 6.71
CA VAL A 92 -5.83 8.49 6.76
C VAL A 92 -4.94 7.50 6.02
N VAL A 93 -4.35 7.94 4.89
CA VAL A 93 -3.54 7.09 4.01
C VAL A 93 -2.12 7.66 3.94
N PRO A 94 -1.23 7.29 4.89
CA PRO A 94 0.14 7.76 4.91
C PRO A 94 1.03 7.00 3.93
N SER A 95 1.92 7.72 3.24
CA SER A 95 3.00 7.07 2.48
C SER A 95 4.08 6.59 3.44
N LEU A 96 4.56 5.35 3.23
CA LEU A 96 5.69 4.80 3.97
C LEU A 96 6.90 5.74 3.90
N PRO A 97 7.73 5.83 4.95
CA PRO A 97 9.02 6.50 4.87
C PRO A 97 9.83 5.99 3.68
N GLY A 98 10.29 6.89 2.82
CA GLY A 98 11.01 6.52 1.60
C GLY A 98 10.13 6.30 0.36
N SER A 99 8.81 6.41 0.47
CA SER A 99 7.87 6.27 -0.65
C SER A 99 7.19 7.59 -1.00
N CYS A 100 7.10 7.88 -2.30
CA CYS A 100 6.44 9.07 -2.83
C CYS A 100 6.93 10.35 -2.11
N TRP A 101 6.00 11.19 -1.61
CA TRP A 101 6.35 12.45 -0.95
C TRP A 101 6.77 12.33 0.52
N SER A 102 6.80 11.13 1.10
CA SER A 102 7.36 10.91 2.45
C SER A 102 8.88 10.84 2.39
N GLN A 103 9.54 11.56 3.30
CA GLN A 103 11.01 11.59 3.37
C GLN A 103 11.59 10.19 3.63
N GLY A 104 12.79 9.94 3.10
CA GLY A 104 13.56 8.73 3.35
C GLY A 104 13.93 8.60 4.83
N ALA A 105 13.76 7.40 5.38
CA ALA A 105 14.05 7.15 6.79
C ALA A 105 15.56 7.10 7.09
N PRO A 106 15.97 7.40 8.34
CA PRO A 106 17.33 7.17 8.81
C PRO A 106 17.80 5.71 8.66
N ARG A 107 19.12 5.50 8.70
CA ARG A 107 19.70 4.15 8.66
C ARG A 107 19.18 3.28 9.80
N GLY A 108 18.81 2.03 9.48
CA GLY A 108 18.32 1.07 10.46
C GLY A 108 16.84 1.21 10.80
N TRP A 109 16.10 2.07 10.10
CA TRP A 109 14.67 2.24 10.30
C TRP A 109 13.89 0.96 9.94
N THR A 110 13.12 0.47 10.91
CA THR A 110 12.29 -0.72 10.78
C THR A 110 10.83 -0.36 10.56
N LEU A 111 10.00 -1.33 10.16
CA LEU A 111 8.55 -1.09 10.06
C LEU A 111 7.89 -0.92 11.43
N GLN A 112 8.57 -1.35 12.50
CA GLN A 112 8.15 -1.03 13.85
C GLN A 112 8.29 0.46 14.17
N ASP A 113 9.35 1.11 13.67
CA ASP A 113 9.50 2.56 13.76
C ASP A 113 8.43 3.28 12.94
N THR A 114 8.07 2.74 11.76
CA THR A 114 6.95 3.27 10.96
C THR A 114 5.61 3.19 11.71
N ALA A 115 5.31 2.06 12.35
CA ALA A 115 4.09 1.93 13.16
C ALA A 115 4.05 2.96 14.29
N ARG A 116 5.18 3.18 14.97
CA ARG A 116 5.30 4.17 16.03
C ARG A 116 4.98 5.59 15.54
N ILE A 117 5.54 6.03 14.41
CA ILE A 117 5.23 7.37 13.88
C ILE A 117 3.80 7.47 13.37
N TYR A 118 3.19 6.39 12.89
CA TYR A 118 1.80 6.38 12.46
C TYR A 118 0.83 6.48 13.65
N ASP A 119 1.12 5.83 14.77
CA ASP A 119 0.36 6.03 16.02
C ASP A 119 0.44 7.51 16.48
N VAL A 120 1.63 8.12 16.41
CA VAL A 120 1.81 9.55 16.69
C VAL A 120 1.01 10.43 15.71
N LEU A 121 1.00 10.08 14.42
CA LEU A 121 0.22 10.78 13.40
C LEU A 121 -1.27 10.75 13.73
N MET A 122 -1.82 9.57 14.04
CA MET A 122 -3.23 9.42 14.38
C MET A 122 -3.62 10.23 15.62
N LYS A 123 -2.79 10.20 16.67
CA LYS A 123 -2.99 11.01 17.88
C LYS A 123 -2.91 12.51 17.59
N ARG A 124 -1.99 12.94 16.73
CA ARG A 124 -1.84 14.35 16.31
C ARG A 124 -3.03 14.85 15.51
N LEU A 125 -3.64 13.99 14.70
CA LEU A 125 -4.90 14.27 13.98
C LEU A 125 -6.13 14.32 14.91
N GLY A 126 -5.95 14.04 16.21
CA GLY A 126 -7.00 14.09 17.22
C GLY A 126 -7.76 12.78 17.45
N TYR A 127 -7.36 11.69 16.79
CA TYR A 127 -7.98 10.39 16.99
C TYR A 127 -7.51 9.75 18.28
N LYS A 128 -8.41 9.63 19.27
CA LYS A 128 -8.16 8.91 20.53
C LYS A 128 -8.04 7.41 20.33
N THR A 129 -8.78 6.90 19.36
CA THR A 129 -8.82 5.50 18.96
C THR A 129 -8.91 5.40 17.45
N TYR A 130 -8.29 4.38 16.87
CA TYR A 130 -8.35 4.10 15.44
C TYR A 130 -8.28 2.59 15.18
N VAL A 131 -8.60 2.22 13.94
CA VAL A 131 -8.40 0.89 13.38
C VAL A 131 -7.44 1.00 12.20
N ALA A 132 -6.74 -0.08 11.86
CA ALA A 132 -5.74 -0.04 10.80
C ALA A 132 -5.93 -1.20 9.81
N GLN A 133 -5.84 -0.91 8.52
CA GLN A 133 -5.91 -1.89 7.44
C GLN A 133 -4.66 -1.80 6.58
N ALA A 134 -4.09 -2.94 6.20
CA ALA A 134 -3.05 -2.96 5.18
C ALA A 134 -2.80 -4.34 4.54
N GLY A 135 -2.34 -4.30 3.29
CA GLY A 135 -1.65 -5.39 2.60
C GLY A 135 -0.14 -5.15 2.50
N ASP A 136 0.55 -6.01 1.75
CA ASP A 136 1.98 -5.93 1.43
C ASP A 136 2.91 -5.54 2.62
N TRP A 137 3.77 -4.53 2.50
CA TRP A 137 4.64 -4.05 3.59
C TRP A 137 3.86 -3.37 4.71
N GLY A 138 2.70 -2.78 4.39
CA GLY A 138 1.82 -2.21 5.39
C GLY A 138 1.29 -3.26 6.37
N HIS A 139 1.20 -4.54 5.97
CA HIS A 139 0.88 -5.65 6.88
C HIS A 139 1.78 -5.63 8.13
N TRP A 140 3.09 -5.47 7.98
CA TRP A 140 4.02 -5.42 9.12
C TRP A 140 3.75 -4.24 10.04
N VAL A 141 3.39 -3.09 9.45
CA VAL A 141 3.05 -1.88 10.20
C VAL A 141 1.78 -2.13 11.02
N VAL A 142 0.73 -2.68 10.42
CA VAL A 142 -0.52 -2.94 11.16
C VAL A 142 -0.38 -4.08 12.16
N ARG A 143 0.45 -5.09 11.89
CA ARG A 143 0.81 -6.12 12.89
C ARG A 143 1.42 -5.49 14.13
N GLU A 144 2.37 -4.58 13.92
CA GLU A 144 3.03 -3.87 15.01
C GLU A 144 2.04 -2.98 15.79
N LEU A 145 1.20 -2.21 15.08
CA LEU A 145 0.14 -1.41 15.69
C LEU A 145 -0.81 -2.28 16.53
N GLY A 146 -1.13 -3.48 16.03
CA GLY A 146 -1.98 -4.46 16.69
C GLY A 146 -1.30 -5.31 17.78
N SER A 147 -0.02 -5.09 18.08
CA SER A 147 0.73 -5.86 19.07
C SER A 147 0.27 -5.66 20.53
N GLY A 148 -0.63 -4.70 20.77
CA GLY A 148 -1.09 -4.31 22.12
C GLY A 148 -0.21 -3.26 22.80
N ARG A 149 0.86 -2.80 22.15
CA ARG A 149 1.71 -1.68 22.64
C ARG A 149 1.12 -0.30 22.37
N TYR A 150 0.13 -0.21 21.48
CA TYR A 150 -0.49 1.04 21.05
C TYR A 150 -1.95 1.05 21.48
N ASP A 151 -2.25 1.59 22.67
CA ASP A 151 -3.59 1.59 23.25
C ASP A 151 -4.67 2.21 22.35
N ALA A 152 -4.28 3.12 21.45
CA ALA A 152 -5.19 3.78 20.52
C ALA A 152 -5.62 2.87 19.36
N CYS A 153 -4.82 1.87 18.98
CA CYS A 153 -5.19 0.90 17.94
C CYS A 153 -6.15 -0.14 18.50
N LYS A 154 -7.38 -0.20 18.00
CA LYS A 154 -8.46 -1.05 18.57
C LYS A 154 -8.73 -2.32 17.79
N ALA A 155 -8.38 -2.36 16.51
CA ALA A 155 -8.48 -3.54 15.67
C ALA A 155 -7.57 -3.36 14.45
N VAL A 156 -7.12 -4.47 13.88
CA VAL A 156 -6.32 -4.49 12.66
C VAL A 156 -6.92 -5.46 11.66
N HIS A 157 -6.97 -5.06 10.40
CA HIS A 157 -7.36 -5.91 9.27
C HIS A 157 -6.19 -6.06 8.31
N THR A 158 -6.00 -7.24 7.75
CA THR A 158 -5.00 -7.45 6.70
C THR A 158 -5.51 -8.34 5.61
N ASN A 159 -5.08 -8.06 4.38
CA ASN A 159 -5.38 -8.87 3.21
C ASN A 159 -4.17 -9.65 2.68
N ARG A 160 -3.15 -9.87 3.53
CA ARG A 160 -1.95 -10.65 3.23
C ARG A 160 -1.54 -11.44 4.47
N SER A 161 -0.97 -12.64 4.31
CA SER A 161 -0.04 -13.15 5.31
C SER A 161 1.12 -13.93 4.71
N THR A 162 2.27 -13.60 5.25
CA THR A 162 3.52 -14.37 5.22
C THR A 162 4.05 -14.92 3.90
N THR A 163 4.91 -14.09 3.26
CA THR A 163 6.28 -14.43 2.78
C THR A 163 6.51 -14.21 1.29
N ILE A 164 7.09 -13.08 0.84
CA ILE A 164 8.17 -13.11 -0.18
C ILE A 164 8.97 -11.80 -0.29
N LEU A 165 10.29 -11.98 -0.46
CA LEU A 165 11.15 -11.11 -1.24
C LEU A 165 11.11 -11.78 -2.61
N LEU A 166 10.54 -11.13 -3.61
CA LEU A 166 10.87 -11.48 -4.97
C LEU A 166 11.74 -10.35 -5.46
N ALA A 167 13.00 -10.73 -5.64
CA ALA A 167 13.98 -9.97 -6.37
C ALA A 167 13.52 -9.92 -7.83
N PHE A 168 12.61 -9.01 -8.15
CA PHE A 168 12.34 -8.59 -9.51
C PHE A 168 12.23 -7.06 -9.53
N MET A 169 13.38 -6.43 -9.25
CA MET A 169 13.59 -5.00 -9.45
C MET A 169 13.80 -4.65 -10.93
N MET A 170 13.08 -5.31 -11.84
CA MET A 170 12.96 -4.87 -13.23
C MET A 170 11.48 -5.01 -13.60
N PHE A 171 10.79 -3.86 -13.62
CA PHE A 171 9.39 -3.64 -14.02
C PHE A 171 8.29 -3.92 -12.98
N ILE A 172 7.88 -2.84 -12.29
CA ILE A 172 6.63 -2.78 -11.50
C ILE A 172 5.42 -3.29 -12.33
N GLY A 173 5.39 -3.06 -13.64
CA GLY A 173 4.31 -3.53 -14.52
C GLY A 173 4.21 -5.05 -14.64
N GLU A 174 5.33 -5.79 -14.60
CA GLU A 174 5.34 -7.25 -14.67
C GLU A 174 4.79 -7.87 -13.38
N GLU A 175 5.20 -7.35 -12.22
CA GLU A 175 4.69 -7.76 -10.91
C GLU A 175 3.17 -7.61 -10.81
N TYR A 176 2.61 -6.53 -11.37
CA TYR A 176 1.17 -6.36 -11.41
C TYR A 176 0.46 -7.45 -12.22
N GLN A 177 1.02 -7.85 -13.37
CA GLN A 177 0.42 -8.89 -14.21
C GLN A 177 0.55 -10.28 -13.55
N GLU A 178 1.70 -10.58 -12.95
CA GLU A 178 1.98 -11.87 -12.32
C GLU A 178 1.19 -12.11 -11.04
N LEU A 179 0.93 -11.05 -10.25
CA LEU A 179 0.33 -11.18 -8.93
C LEU A 179 -1.18 -10.88 -8.88
N ALA A 180 -1.79 -10.48 -10.00
CA ALA A 180 -3.23 -10.28 -10.10
C ALA A 180 -3.97 -11.58 -10.45
N ASP A 181 -5.27 -11.64 -10.17
CA ASP A 181 -6.11 -12.74 -10.64
C ASP A 181 -6.21 -12.71 -12.18
N PRO A 182 -5.71 -13.74 -12.89
CA PRO A 182 -5.67 -13.75 -14.34
C PRO A 182 -7.09 -13.80 -14.96
N ASN A 183 -8.10 -14.25 -14.22
CA ASN A 183 -9.47 -14.34 -14.71
C ASN A 183 -10.20 -13.00 -14.69
N LEU A 184 -9.81 -12.09 -13.79
CA LEU A 184 -10.41 -10.77 -13.70
C LEU A 184 -9.96 -9.84 -14.83
N LYS A 185 -8.79 -10.14 -15.44
CA LYS A 185 -8.15 -9.29 -16.45
C LYS A 185 -7.98 -7.84 -15.96
N THR A 186 -7.79 -7.68 -14.65
CA THR A 186 -7.58 -6.39 -13.99
C THR A 186 -6.17 -5.89 -14.18
N ALA A 187 -5.18 -6.77 -14.35
CA ALA A 187 -3.79 -6.41 -14.66
C ALA A 187 -3.37 -6.97 -16.02
N THR A 188 -3.87 -6.38 -17.10
CA THR A 188 -3.48 -6.73 -18.47
C THR A 188 -3.19 -5.46 -19.28
N LEU A 189 -2.32 -5.55 -20.29
CA LEU A 189 -2.05 -4.41 -21.19
C LEU A 189 -3.29 -3.98 -22.00
N GLU A 190 -4.31 -4.83 -22.12
CA GLU A 190 -5.58 -4.47 -22.76
C GLU A 190 -6.47 -3.60 -21.84
N ASN A 191 -6.23 -3.63 -20.53
CA ASN A 191 -7.01 -2.89 -19.55
C ASN A 191 -6.50 -1.44 -19.44
N LYS A 192 -7.26 -0.50 -20.00
CA LYS A 192 -6.91 0.93 -20.01
C LYS A 192 -6.77 1.54 -18.61
N GLN A 193 -7.61 1.12 -17.66
CA GLN A 193 -7.54 1.65 -16.29
C GLN A 193 -6.26 1.17 -15.62
N PHE A 194 -5.93 -0.10 -15.78
CA PHE A 194 -4.69 -0.67 -15.29
C PHE A 194 -3.45 0.02 -15.85
N ASN A 195 -3.39 0.19 -17.18
CA ASN A 195 -2.30 0.92 -17.82
C ASN A 195 -2.19 2.34 -17.28
N HIS A 196 -3.33 3.03 -17.09
CA HIS A 196 -3.34 4.37 -16.49
C HIS A 196 -2.78 4.36 -15.06
N ASP A 197 -3.16 3.39 -14.22
CA ASP A 197 -2.72 3.30 -12.84
C ASP A 197 -1.21 3.00 -12.73
N VAL A 198 -0.71 2.02 -13.52
CA VAL A 198 0.74 1.70 -13.59
C VAL A 198 1.53 2.90 -14.12
N CYS A 199 1.04 3.54 -15.19
CA CYS A 199 1.66 4.74 -15.75
C CYS A 199 1.54 5.98 -14.86
N THR A 200 0.68 5.96 -13.84
CA THR A 200 0.62 7.01 -12.82
C THR A 200 1.62 6.72 -11.70
N MET A 201 1.68 5.48 -11.23
CA MET A 201 2.53 5.06 -10.11
C MET A 201 4.02 5.12 -10.45
N LEU A 202 4.42 4.70 -11.65
CA LEU A 202 5.82 4.67 -12.07
C LEU A 202 6.46 6.07 -12.11
N PRO A 203 5.87 7.08 -12.78
CA PRO A 203 6.37 8.45 -12.76
C PRO A 203 6.36 9.09 -11.38
N LEU A 204 5.44 8.72 -10.48
CA LEU A 204 5.46 9.26 -9.11
C LEU A 204 6.79 8.98 -8.41
N TYR A 205 7.34 7.77 -8.55
CA TYR A 205 8.67 7.45 -8.00
C TYR A 205 9.83 8.16 -8.73
N PHE A 206 9.59 8.67 -9.94
CA PHE A 206 10.56 9.51 -10.65
C PHE A 206 10.50 10.97 -10.18
N PHE A 207 9.29 11.52 -9.99
CA PHE A 207 9.09 12.93 -9.62
C PHE A 207 9.33 13.21 -8.14
N THR A 208 9.17 12.20 -7.28
CA THR A 208 9.25 12.40 -5.84
C THR A 208 10.66 12.16 -5.31
N PRO A 209 11.25 13.12 -4.57
CA PRO A 209 12.34 12.84 -3.68
C PRO A 209 11.74 12.29 -2.38
N PRO A 210 12.03 11.05 -2.00
CA PRO A 210 13.23 10.29 -2.33
C PRO A 210 13.05 9.25 -3.48
N PRO A 211 14.15 8.85 -4.15
CA PRO A 211 14.07 7.94 -5.30
C PRO A 211 13.54 6.56 -4.88
N ILE A 212 13.07 5.77 -5.85
CA ILE A 212 12.57 4.40 -5.62
C ILE A 212 13.48 3.52 -4.73
N ILE A 213 14.79 3.75 -4.73
CA ILE A 213 15.76 3.03 -3.90
C ILE A 213 15.44 3.17 -2.40
N THR A 214 14.93 4.31 -1.93
CA THR A 214 14.63 4.47 -0.50
C THR A 214 13.40 3.70 -0.07
N SER A 215 12.41 3.49 -0.94
CA SER A 215 11.24 2.67 -0.60
C SER A 215 11.64 1.20 -0.44
N MET A 216 12.75 0.78 -1.06
CA MET A 216 13.28 -0.58 -0.96
C MET A 216 14.05 -0.85 0.36
N LEU A 217 14.31 0.16 1.20
CA LEU A 217 15.05 -0.05 2.44
C LEU A 217 14.29 -0.94 3.45
N CYS A 218 12.97 -1.02 3.35
CA CYS A 218 12.18 -1.94 4.19
C CYS A 218 12.58 -3.41 3.98
N TYR A 219 12.99 -3.79 2.77
CA TYR A 219 13.48 -5.14 2.47
C TYR A 219 14.78 -5.47 3.21
N TYR A 220 15.66 -4.47 3.36
CA TYR A 220 16.96 -4.65 4.00
C TYR A 220 16.91 -4.57 5.53
N ASN A 221 16.10 -3.65 6.08
CA ASN A 221 16.10 -3.35 7.51
C ASN A 221 15.18 -4.25 8.36
N ASN A 222 14.29 -5.03 7.74
CA ASN A 222 13.32 -5.86 8.47
C ASN A 222 13.68 -7.35 8.48
N ALA A 223 12.92 -8.13 9.24
CA ALA A 223 13.16 -9.57 9.35
C ALA A 223 13.10 -10.24 7.97
N ARG A 224 14.12 -11.04 7.66
CA ARG A 224 14.23 -11.77 6.40
C ARG A 224 13.14 -12.81 6.26
N HIS A 225 12.79 -13.11 5.02
CA HIS A 225 11.75 -14.08 4.66
C HIS A 225 12.00 -15.48 5.23
N GLU A 226 13.24 -15.96 5.21
CA GLU A 226 13.65 -17.27 5.74
C GLU A 226 13.27 -17.51 7.21
N VAL A 227 13.10 -16.44 7.99
CA VAL A 227 12.71 -16.50 9.40
C VAL A 227 11.34 -15.89 9.65
N TYR A 228 10.59 -15.52 8.61
CA TYR A 228 9.41 -14.67 8.77
C TYR A 228 8.28 -15.34 9.56
N THR A 229 7.85 -16.54 9.16
CA THR A 229 6.83 -17.30 9.89
C THR A 229 7.22 -17.51 11.35
N LYS A 230 8.49 -17.86 11.58
CA LYS A 230 9.05 -18.02 12.93
C LYS A 230 9.14 -16.70 13.69
N PHE A 231 9.33 -15.58 13.02
CA PHE A 231 9.32 -14.26 13.63
C PHE A 231 7.92 -13.90 14.09
N ASN A 232 6.91 -14.07 13.23
CA ASN A 232 5.52 -13.71 13.53
C ASN A 232 4.87 -14.59 14.60
N ALA A 233 5.19 -15.89 14.64
CA ALA A 233 4.63 -16.83 15.62
C ALA A 233 5.27 -16.72 17.02
N LYS A 234 6.28 -15.86 17.23
CA LYS A 234 6.84 -15.63 18.56
C LYS A 234 5.84 -14.88 19.42
N GLU A 235 5.66 -15.33 20.67
CA GLU A 235 4.75 -14.73 21.66
C GLU A 235 4.84 -13.19 21.72
N LYS A 236 6.07 -12.64 21.72
CA LYS A 236 6.30 -11.18 21.77
C LYS A 236 5.88 -10.40 20.51
N ASN A 237 5.65 -11.10 19.40
CA ASN A 237 5.32 -10.53 18.08
C ASN A 237 3.88 -10.87 17.65
N LEU A 238 3.09 -11.52 18.51
CA LEU A 238 1.70 -11.81 18.25
C LEU A 238 0.86 -10.53 18.24
N ILE A 239 -0.12 -10.50 17.36
CA ILE A 239 -1.18 -9.49 17.40
C ILE A 239 -2.08 -9.80 18.60
N ARG A 240 -2.41 -8.76 19.38
CA ARG A 240 -3.21 -8.88 20.61
C ARG A 240 -4.57 -8.24 20.49
N VAL A 241 -4.69 -7.19 19.69
CA VAL A 241 -5.98 -6.58 19.36
C VAL A 241 -6.77 -7.50 18.40
N PRO A 242 -8.11 -7.32 18.28
CA PRO A 242 -8.91 -8.00 17.28
C PRO A 242 -8.27 -7.95 15.88
N LEU A 243 -8.02 -9.13 15.31
CA LEU A 243 -7.49 -9.30 13.95
C LEU A 243 -8.61 -9.74 13.01
N GLY A 244 -8.71 -9.07 11.87
CA GLY A 244 -9.45 -9.50 10.70
C GLY A 244 -8.51 -9.87 9.55
N VAL A 245 -8.80 -10.96 8.84
CA VAL A 245 -8.05 -11.39 7.67
C VAL A 245 -8.99 -11.61 6.49
N SER A 246 -8.68 -11.02 5.34
CA SER A 246 -9.29 -11.37 4.06
C SER A 246 -8.23 -12.02 3.17
N THR A 247 -8.40 -13.28 2.80
CA THR A 247 -7.44 -13.98 1.93
C THR A 247 -7.98 -14.06 0.51
N PHE A 248 -7.10 -13.88 -0.46
CA PHE A 248 -7.40 -13.86 -1.88
C PHE A 248 -6.70 -15.03 -2.57
N PRO A 249 -7.37 -15.78 -3.47
CA PRO A 249 -6.88 -17.04 -3.98
C PRO A 249 -5.64 -16.88 -4.88
N TYR A 250 -5.48 -15.74 -5.54
CA TYR A 250 -4.33 -15.43 -6.40
C TYR A 250 -3.33 -14.46 -5.74
N ASP A 251 -3.47 -14.16 -4.44
CA ASP A 251 -2.34 -13.53 -3.73
C ASP A 251 -1.15 -14.49 -3.80
N ALA A 252 0.07 -13.95 -3.81
CA ALA A 252 1.29 -14.74 -3.82
C ALA A 252 1.33 -15.78 -2.69
N PHE A 253 0.71 -15.45 -1.54
CA PHE A 253 0.63 -16.32 -0.37
C PHE A 253 -0.76 -16.23 0.27
N PRO A 254 -1.75 -16.97 -0.26
CA PRO A 254 -3.06 -17.08 0.35
C PRO A 254 -2.91 -17.71 1.73
N VAL A 255 -3.64 -17.15 2.69
CA VAL A 255 -3.46 -17.42 4.12
C VAL A 255 -4.52 -18.41 4.54
N PRO A 256 -4.17 -19.64 4.94
CA PRO A 256 -5.14 -20.50 5.58
C PRO A 256 -5.50 -19.95 6.96
N GLU A 257 -6.75 -20.12 7.40
CA GLU A 257 -7.23 -19.63 8.71
C GLU A 257 -6.31 -20.08 9.87
N LYS A 258 -5.95 -21.38 9.88
CA LYS A 258 -4.99 -21.94 10.86
C LYS A 258 -3.64 -21.25 10.84
N GLY A 259 -3.19 -20.79 9.68
CA GLY A 259 -1.96 -20.00 9.55
C GLY A 259 -2.11 -18.65 10.22
N ALA A 260 -3.23 -17.96 10.00
CA ALA A 260 -3.53 -16.68 10.63
C ALA A 260 -3.58 -16.80 12.17
N GLU A 261 -4.20 -17.85 12.69
CA GLU A 261 -4.28 -18.16 14.14
C GLU A 261 -2.90 -18.23 14.81
N THR A 262 -1.87 -18.70 14.11
CA THR A 262 -0.50 -18.77 14.68
C THR A 262 0.14 -17.40 14.94
N THR A 263 -0.45 -16.33 14.42
CA THR A 263 0.15 -15.00 14.42
C THR A 263 -0.58 -14.00 15.33
N THR A 264 -1.64 -14.43 16.01
CA THR A 264 -2.49 -13.60 16.87
C THR A 264 -2.98 -14.40 18.07
N THR A 265 -3.38 -13.72 19.13
CA THR A 265 -4.19 -14.32 20.19
C THR A 265 -5.67 -13.99 20.07
N ASN A 266 -6.08 -13.30 19.00
CA ASN A 266 -7.40 -12.69 18.90
C ASN A 266 -7.88 -12.57 17.43
N LEU A 267 -7.97 -13.69 16.72
CA LEU A 267 -8.59 -13.73 15.39
C LEU A 267 -10.11 -13.61 15.55
N GLN A 268 -10.71 -12.57 14.96
CA GLN A 268 -12.13 -12.22 15.13
C GLN A 268 -12.90 -12.15 13.80
N PHE A 269 -12.19 -12.17 12.68
CA PHE A 269 -12.75 -12.22 11.34
C PHE A 269 -11.75 -12.91 10.42
N PHE A 270 -12.24 -13.87 9.64
CA PHE A 270 -11.49 -14.53 8.59
C PHE A 270 -12.43 -14.75 7.41
N LYS A 271 -11.99 -14.38 6.21
CA LYS A 271 -12.78 -14.55 5.00
C LYS A 271 -11.90 -14.92 3.82
N GLU A 272 -12.28 -16.00 3.15
CA GLU A 272 -11.71 -16.39 1.86
C GLU A 272 -12.57 -15.77 0.76
N GLN A 273 -11.94 -15.07 -0.17
CA GLN A 273 -12.61 -14.49 -1.34
C GLN A 273 -12.58 -15.49 -2.50
N ASP A 274 -13.60 -15.44 -3.35
CA ASP A 274 -13.72 -16.37 -4.50
C ASP A 274 -12.79 -15.99 -5.67
N HIS A 275 -12.29 -14.75 -5.69
CA HIS A 275 -11.47 -14.17 -6.75
C HIS A 275 -10.59 -13.04 -6.20
N GLY A 276 -9.64 -12.58 -7.02
CA GLY A 276 -8.72 -11.50 -6.70
C GLY A 276 -7.32 -11.98 -6.29
N GLY A 277 -6.34 -11.10 -6.48
CA GLY A 277 -4.93 -11.35 -6.23
C GLY A 277 -4.31 -10.49 -5.13
N HIS A 278 -3.00 -10.26 -5.28
CA HIS A 278 -2.18 -9.54 -4.32
C HIS A 278 -2.62 -8.09 -4.10
N PHE A 279 -3.12 -7.44 -5.15
CA PHE A 279 -3.49 -6.04 -5.17
C PHE A 279 -4.99 -5.86 -4.87
N ALA A 280 -5.47 -6.51 -3.82
CA ALA A 280 -6.90 -6.60 -3.46
C ALA A 280 -7.68 -5.28 -3.49
N CYS A 281 -7.10 -4.17 -3.04
CA CYS A 281 -7.79 -2.86 -3.06
C CYS A 281 -7.97 -2.29 -4.49
N MET A 282 -7.14 -2.70 -5.45
CA MET A 282 -7.25 -2.31 -6.86
C MET A 282 -8.07 -3.32 -7.66
N GLU A 283 -7.92 -4.61 -7.38
CA GLU A 283 -8.61 -5.69 -8.09
C GLU A 283 -10.06 -5.89 -7.62
N CYS A 284 -10.25 -5.89 -6.30
CA CYS A 284 -11.52 -6.20 -5.62
C CYS A 284 -11.90 -5.10 -4.60
N PRO A 285 -12.03 -3.82 -5.03
CA PRO A 285 -12.29 -2.71 -4.12
C PRO A 285 -13.61 -2.85 -3.36
N LYS A 286 -14.62 -3.49 -3.96
CA LYS A 286 -15.94 -3.66 -3.32
C LYS A 286 -15.87 -4.67 -2.19
N GLU A 287 -15.20 -5.80 -2.43
CA GLU A 287 -14.98 -6.89 -1.48
C GLU A 287 -14.18 -6.37 -0.29
N MET A 288 -13.08 -5.64 -0.54
CA MET A 288 -12.27 -5.01 0.50
C MET A 288 -13.09 -4.02 1.35
N VAL A 289 -13.86 -3.13 0.72
CA VAL A 289 -14.70 -2.17 1.45
C VAL A 289 -15.78 -2.88 2.27
N ASN A 290 -16.40 -3.93 1.72
CA ASN A 290 -17.42 -4.71 2.41
C ASN A 290 -16.84 -5.40 3.65
N ASP A 291 -15.69 -6.06 3.52
CA ASP A 291 -15.03 -6.74 4.63
C ASP A 291 -14.62 -5.77 5.75
N ILE A 292 -14.07 -4.60 5.38
CA ILE A 292 -13.74 -3.52 6.31
C ILE A 292 -14.99 -3.02 7.04
N ARG A 293 -16.09 -2.80 6.31
CA ARG A 293 -17.38 -2.37 6.87
C ARG A 293 -18.07 -3.45 7.70
N GLU A 294 -17.78 -4.72 7.47
CA GLU A 294 -18.30 -5.81 8.29
C GLU A 294 -17.51 -5.97 9.60
N PHE A 295 -16.18 -5.78 9.53
CA PHE A 295 -15.27 -6.08 10.62
C PHE A 295 -15.12 -4.91 11.61
N PHE A 296 -14.67 -3.74 11.15
CA PHE A 296 -14.26 -2.66 12.06
C PHE A 296 -15.37 -2.09 12.97
N PRO A 297 -16.65 -1.98 12.55
CA PRO A 297 -17.69 -1.46 13.44
C PRO A 297 -17.90 -2.29 14.71
N ARG A 298 -17.50 -3.57 14.72
CA ARG A 298 -17.57 -4.43 15.90
C ARG A 298 -16.68 -3.92 17.06
N PHE A 299 -15.64 -3.15 16.74
CA PHE A 299 -14.60 -2.72 17.67
C PHE A 299 -14.48 -1.19 17.79
N TYR A 300 -15.27 -0.46 17.03
CA TYR A 300 -15.40 0.99 17.14
C TYR A 300 -16.68 1.33 17.91
N LYS A 301 -16.52 2.07 19.02
CA LYS A 301 -17.64 2.68 19.73
C LYS A 301 -17.51 4.21 19.57
N PRO A 302 -18.53 4.90 19.05
CA PRO A 302 -18.49 6.35 18.85
C PRO A 302 -18.31 7.12 20.17
#